data_AF-A0A0N0ZRX5-F1
#
_entry.id   AF-A0A0N0ZRX5-F1
#
_cell.length_a   1.000
_cell.length_b   1.000
_cell.length_c   1.000
_cell.angle_alpha   90.00
_cell.angle_beta   90.00
_cell.angle_gamma   90.00
#
_symmetry.space_group_name_H-M   'P 1'
#
loop_
_entity.id
_entity.type
_entity.pdbx_description
1 polymer ?
#
loop_
_entity_poly.entity_id
_entity_poly.type
_entity_poly.pdbx_seq_one_letter_code
_entity_poly.pdbx_strand_id
1 'polypeptide(L)'
;MKIKEAYYYLFYKLYKWYESGPFVWYSDWKAGISIIALEIWTCVSIYSYLSIFLNRKISLSITEPSGFIPYIIILSTNLYFFSSSHKWKLYFEEFEKWPKRKNLISGIIVWSIIALIIFNFIFSINLMKSLLD
;
A
#
# COMPACT_ATOMS: atom_id res chain seq x y z
N MET A 1 13.34 11.74 -5.74
CA MET A 1 12.17 11.65 -4.86
C MET A 1 12.60 10.86 -3.64
N LYS A 2 12.45 11.39 -2.43
CA LYS A 2 12.73 10.66 -1.20
C LYS A 2 11.62 9.63 -0.95
N ILE A 3 11.88 8.59 -0.15
CA ILE A 3 10.90 7.51 0.10
C ILE A 3 9.59 8.04 0.70
N LYS A 4 9.70 9.06 1.57
CA LYS A 4 8.55 9.76 2.16
C LYS A 4 7.72 10.51 1.10
N GLU A 5 8.37 11.17 0.15
CA GLU A 5 7.68 11.84 -0.96
C GLU A 5 6.99 10.83 -1.89
N ALA A 6 7.61 9.66 -2.11
CA ALA A 6 7.01 8.55 -2.86
C ALA A 6 5.74 8.04 -2.21
N TYR A 7 5.77 7.84 -0.91
CA TYR A 7 4.58 7.44 -0.17
C TYR A 7 3.48 8.51 -0.26
N TYR A 8 3.79 9.79 -0.01
CA TYR A 8 2.78 10.84 -0.13
C TYR A 8 2.25 10.99 -1.55
N TYR A 9 3.08 10.75 -2.57
CA TYR A 9 2.64 10.79 -3.95
C TYR A 9 1.71 9.61 -4.31
N LEU A 10 1.97 8.42 -3.77
CA LEU A 10 1.04 7.28 -3.83
C LEU A 10 -0.31 7.65 -3.21
N PHE A 11 -0.30 8.20 -1.99
CA PHE A 11 -1.51 8.69 -1.32
C PHE A 11 -2.23 9.75 -2.15
N TYR A 12 -1.49 10.72 -2.71
CA TYR A 12 -2.02 11.77 -3.58
C TYR A 12 -2.76 11.21 -4.79
N LYS A 13 -2.16 10.22 -5.48
CA LYS A 13 -2.80 9.60 -6.64
C LYS A 13 -4.09 8.86 -6.28
N LEU A 14 -4.07 8.11 -5.17
CA LEU A 14 -5.26 7.42 -4.67
C LEU A 14 -6.36 8.41 -4.28
N TYR A 15 -6.01 9.47 -3.55
CA TYR A 15 -6.94 10.52 -3.17
C TYR A 15 -7.58 11.20 -4.39
N LYS A 16 -6.78 11.62 -5.39
CA LYS A 16 -7.30 12.25 -6.61
C LYS A 16 -8.16 11.30 -7.42
N TRP A 17 -7.85 10.00 -7.40
CA TRP A 17 -8.69 8.98 -8.01
C TRP A 17 -10.06 8.91 -7.35
N TYR A 18 -10.12 8.91 -6.02
CA TYR A 18 -11.40 8.96 -5.28
C TYR A 18 -12.16 10.28 -5.46
N GLU A 19 -11.48 11.43 -5.55
CA GLU A 19 -12.11 12.72 -5.84
C GLU A 19 -12.65 12.80 -7.29
N SER A 20 -12.03 12.11 -8.24
CA SER A 20 -12.50 12.07 -9.63
C SER A 20 -13.73 11.17 -9.84
N GLY A 21 -14.09 10.38 -8.83
CA GLY A 21 -15.24 9.49 -8.86
C GLY A 21 -16.56 10.19 -8.49
N PRO A 22 -17.70 9.49 -8.64
CA PRO A 22 -19.02 10.04 -8.34
C PRO A 22 -19.24 10.34 -6.83
N PHE A 23 -18.40 9.78 -5.95
CA PHE A 23 -18.54 9.89 -4.49
C PHE A 23 -17.32 10.56 -3.85
N VAL A 24 -17.29 11.89 -3.87
CA VAL A 24 -16.15 12.73 -3.43
C VAL A 24 -15.95 12.77 -1.90
N TRP A 25 -16.93 12.31 -1.12
CA TRP A 25 -16.85 12.28 0.34
C TRP A 25 -15.71 11.38 0.88
N TYR A 26 -15.04 11.84 1.95
CA TYR A 26 -14.03 11.07 2.69
C TYR A 26 -12.93 10.45 1.81
N SER A 27 -12.51 11.16 0.76
CA SER A 27 -11.50 10.68 -0.20
C SER A 27 -10.14 10.43 0.48
N ASP A 28 -9.83 11.18 1.53
CA ASP A 28 -8.67 10.99 2.41
C ASP A 28 -8.71 9.64 3.14
N TRP A 29 -9.84 9.32 3.77
CA TRP A 29 -10.06 8.02 4.43
C TRP A 29 -9.96 6.87 3.46
N LYS A 30 -10.63 6.97 2.30
CA LYS A 30 -10.59 5.92 1.27
C LYS A 30 -9.16 5.70 0.76
N ALA A 31 -8.43 6.77 0.47
CA ALA A 31 -7.06 6.69 -0.02
C ALA A 31 -6.14 5.97 0.97
N GLY A 32 -6.22 6.30 2.26
CA GLY A 32 -5.37 5.62 3.22
C GLY A 32 -5.83 4.20 3.55
N ILE A 33 -7.14 3.89 3.48
CA ILE A 33 -7.61 2.48 3.49
C ILE A 33 -7.01 1.69 2.33
N SER A 34 -6.93 2.28 1.14
CA SER A 34 -6.25 1.62 0.01
C SER A 34 -4.78 1.36 0.30
N ILE A 35 -4.06 2.28 0.95
CA ILE A 35 -2.67 2.03 1.31
C ILE A 35 -2.55 0.88 2.31
N ILE A 36 -3.40 0.85 3.35
CA ILE A 36 -3.45 -0.27 4.30
C ILE A 36 -3.67 -1.60 3.57
N ALA A 37 -4.60 -1.63 2.61
CA ALA A 37 -4.85 -2.83 1.81
C ALA A 37 -3.61 -3.27 1.02
N LEU A 38 -2.92 -2.32 0.36
CA LEU A 38 -1.68 -2.60 -0.36
C LEU A 38 -0.56 -3.13 0.55
N GLU A 39 -0.45 -2.60 1.77
CA GLU A 39 0.50 -3.09 2.78
C GLU A 39 0.17 -4.51 3.22
N ILE A 40 -1.10 -4.80 3.52
CA ILE A 40 -1.57 -6.15 3.89
C ILE A 40 -1.27 -7.14 2.76
N TRP A 41 -1.63 -6.80 1.52
CA TRP A 41 -1.39 -7.66 0.37
C TRP A 41 0.10 -7.96 0.15
N THR A 42 0.95 -6.95 0.32
CA THR A 42 2.40 -7.11 0.26
C THR A 42 2.91 -8.04 1.37
N CYS A 43 2.43 -7.86 2.61
CA CYS A 43 2.81 -8.71 3.74
C CYS A 43 2.36 -10.17 3.55
N VAL A 44 1.14 -10.40 3.09
CA VAL A 44 0.64 -11.76 2.77
C VAL A 44 1.45 -12.39 1.64
N SER A 45 1.86 -11.61 0.65
CA SER A 45 2.68 -12.10 -0.46
C SER A 45 4.05 -12.57 0.01
N ILE A 46 4.77 -11.72 0.76
CA ILE A 46 6.07 -12.06 1.41
C ILE A 46 5.90 -13.28 2.32
N TYR A 47 4.82 -13.25 3.09
CA TYR A 47 4.16 -14.37 3.74
C TYR A 47 4.37 -15.70 3.05
N SER A 48 3.65 -15.78 1.94
CA SER A 48 3.50 -16.95 1.11
C SER A 48 4.88 -17.44 0.68
N TYR A 49 5.72 -16.56 0.13
CA TYR A 49 7.04 -16.95 -0.34
C TYR A 49 7.97 -17.47 0.77
N LEU A 50 7.95 -16.86 1.97
CA LEU A 50 8.76 -17.33 3.09
C LEU A 50 8.32 -18.70 3.59
N SER A 51 7.01 -18.97 3.62
CA SER A 51 6.50 -20.29 4.02
C SER A 51 6.97 -21.40 3.09
N ILE A 52 7.04 -21.10 1.78
CA ILE A 52 7.49 -22.02 0.73
C ILE A 52 8.99 -22.25 0.83
N PHE A 53 9.76 -21.16 0.90
CA PHE A 53 11.22 -21.24 0.96
C PHE A 53 11.72 -22.00 2.19
N LEU A 54 11.06 -21.82 3.33
CA LEU A 54 11.39 -22.50 4.58
C LEU A 54 10.69 -23.86 4.74
N ASN A 55 9.90 -24.27 3.74
CA ASN A 55 9.07 -25.48 3.72
C ASN A 55 8.29 -25.71 5.04
N ARG A 56 7.75 -24.62 5.61
CA ARG A 56 7.02 -24.65 6.87
C ARG A 56 5.82 -23.73 6.80
N LYS A 57 4.72 -24.19 7.38
CA LYS A 57 3.56 -23.35 7.63
C LYS A 57 3.95 -22.37 8.74
N ILE A 58 4.32 -21.17 8.34
CA ILE A 58 4.42 -20.05 9.28
C ILE A 58 2.99 -19.80 9.79
N SER A 59 2.81 -19.24 10.99
CA SER A 59 1.51 -18.78 11.48
C SER A 59 1.46 -17.24 11.44
N LEU A 60 0.33 -16.68 11.01
CA LEU A 60 0.03 -15.24 11.09
C LEU A 60 -0.59 -14.91 12.45
N SER A 61 -0.07 -15.51 13.53
CA SER A 61 -0.51 -15.17 14.88
C SER A 61 0.16 -13.88 15.35
N ILE A 62 -0.61 -13.01 16.00
CA ILE A 62 -0.13 -11.77 16.63
C ILE A 62 0.81 -12.09 17.80
N THR A 63 0.79 -13.33 18.31
CA THR A 63 1.68 -13.82 19.37
C THR A 63 3.04 -14.26 18.86
N GLU A 64 3.21 -14.42 17.55
CA GLU A 64 4.48 -14.80 16.93
C GLU A 64 5.12 -13.60 16.21
N PRO A 65 6.45 -13.49 16.20
CA PRO A 65 7.14 -12.40 15.51
C PRO A 65 6.75 -12.30 14.02
N SER A 66 6.46 -13.43 13.37
CA SER A 66 6.02 -13.51 11.97
C SER A 66 4.69 -12.81 11.70
N GLY A 67 3.75 -12.82 12.65
CA GLY A 67 2.47 -12.11 12.52
C GLY A 67 2.48 -10.71 13.15
N PHE A 68 3.28 -10.52 14.21
CA PHE A 68 3.37 -9.24 14.93
C PHE A 68 4.09 -8.14 14.14
N ILE A 69 5.17 -8.47 13.41
CA ILE A 69 5.94 -7.48 12.63
C ILE A 69 5.07 -6.80 11.55
N PRO A 70 4.36 -7.52 10.66
CA PRO A 70 3.44 -6.92 9.70
C PRO A 70 2.39 -6.03 10.36
N TYR A 71 1.86 -6.45 11.51
CA TYR A 71 0.85 -5.71 12.25
C TYR A 71 1.38 -4.37 12.76
N ILE A 72 2.59 -4.34 13.34
CA ILE A 72 3.24 -3.08 13.75
C ILE A 72 3.46 -2.16 12.55
N ILE A 73 3.92 -2.69 11.42
CA ILE A 73 4.16 -1.88 10.22
C ILE A 73 2.85 -1.18 9.82
N ILE A 74 1.76 -1.94 9.65
CA ILE A 74 0.44 -1.39 9.28
C ILE A 74 -0.06 -0.37 10.32
N LEU A 75 0.09 -0.67 11.62
CA LEU A 75 -0.36 0.22 12.69
C LEU A 75 0.45 1.52 12.71
N SER A 76 1.77 1.42 12.56
CA SER A 76 2.68 2.56 12.55
C SER A 76 2.45 3.46 11.33
N THR A 77 2.21 2.87 10.16
CA THR A 77 1.79 3.59 8.95
C THR A 77 0.46 4.31 9.22
N ASN A 78 -0.55 3.62 9.74
CA ASN A 78 -1.84 4.24 10.06
C ASN A 78 -1.72 5.45 10.98
N LEU A 79 -1.04 5.28 12.11
CA LEU A 79 -0.85 6.35 13.08
C LEU A 79 -0.09 7.53 12.46
N TYR A 80 0.94 7.27 11.65
CA TYR A 80 1.71 8.33 11.01
C TYR A 80 0.90 9.15 10.02
N PHE A 81 0.06 8.51 9.20
CA PHE A 81 -0.66 9.18 8.11
C PHE A 81 -2.03 9.74 8.53
N PHE A 82 -2.73 9.10 9.48
CA PHE A 82 -4.08 9.50 9.88
C PHE A 82 -4.17 10.27 11.19
N SER A 83 -3.27 10.04 12.16
CA SER A 83 -3.42 10.63 13.50
C SER A 83 -2.81 12.04 13.61
N SER A 84 -1.73 12.36 12.89
CA SER A 84 -0.83 13.41 13.38
C SER A 84 -0.58 14.60 12.46
N SER A 85 -0.75 14.55 11.14
CA SER A 85 -0.22 15.66 10.35
C SER A 85 -0.93 15.95 9.04
N HIS A 86 -1.52 17.15 8.99
CA HIS A 86 -1.89 17.87 7.78
C HIS A 86 -0.70 18.11 6.83
N LYS A 87 0.51 17.59 7.13
CA LYS A 87 1.71 17.73 6.29
C LYS A 87 1.51 17.12 4.92
N TRP A 88 0.65 16.10 4.77
CA TRP A 88 0.32 15.56 3.45
C TRP A 88 -0.32 16.61 2.53
N LYS A 89 -1.04 17.61 3.09
CA LYS A 89 -1.64 18.71 2.32
C LYS A 89 -0.58 19.63 1.69
N LEU A 90 0.54 19.86 2.39
CA LEU A 90 1.66 20.65 1.84
C LEU A 90 2.28 19.97 0.62
N TYR A 91 2.46 18.64 0.68
CA TYR A 91 2.92 17.87 -0.48
C TYR A 91 1.90 17.86 -1.63
N PHE A 92 0.60 17.90 -1.30
CA PHE A 92 -0.47 18.03 -2.29
C PHE A 92 -0.33 19.29 -3.13
N GLU A 93 -0.16 20.45 -2.49
CA GLU A 93 0.03 21.72 -3.19
C GLU A 93 1.30 21.72 -4.04
N GLU A 94 2.35 21.03 -3.59
CA GLU A 94 3.58 20.86 -4.34
C GLU A 94 3.37 19.98 -5.59
N PHE A 95 2.64 18.88 -5.45
CA PHE A 95 2.37 17.94 -6.55
C PHE A 95 1.42 18.53 -7.61
N GLU A 96 0.47 19.38 -7.22
CA GLU A 96 -0.39 20.12 -8.16
C GLU A 96 0.42 21.10 -9.02
N LYS A 97 1.53 21.64 -8.51
CA LYS A 97 2.43 22.54 -9.25
C LYS A 97 3.38 21.79 -10.19
N TRP A 98 3.38 20.46 -10.21
CA TRP A 98 4.30 19.71 -11.08
C TRP A 98 3.96 19.87 -12.57
N PRO A 99 4.97 19.88 -13.45
CA PRO A 99 4.74 19.85 -14.89
C PRO A 99 3.90 18.64 -15.29
N LYS A 100 2.94 18.83 -16.22
CA LYS A 100 2.02 17.78 -16.69
C LYS A 100 2.74 16.47 -17.05
N ARG A 101 3.87 16.57 -17.77
CA ARG A 101 4.69 15.41 -18.15
C ARG A 101 5.24 14.63 -16.95
N LYS A 102 5.72 15.34 -15.92
CA LYS A 102 6.24 14.72 -14.69
C LYS A 102 5.12 14.00 -13.94
N ASN A 103 3.95 14.64 -13.79
CA ASN A 103 2.80 14.05 -13.11
C ASN A 103 2.24 12.82 -13.85
N LEU A 104 2.36 12.79 -15.18
CA LEU A 104 1.95 11.65 -16.00
C LEU A 104 2.90 10.46 -15.82
N ILE A 105 4.22 10.67 -15.97
CA ILE A 105 5.22 9.60 -15.80
C ILE A 105 5.17 9.02 -14.38
N SER A 106 5.21 9.89 -13.36
CA SER A 106 5.14 9.44 -11.97
C SER A 106 3.80 8.74 -11.68
N GLY A 107 2.72 9.17 -12.33
CA GLY A 107 1.42 8.49 -12.21
C GLY A 107 1.40 7.09 -12.80
N ILE A 108 1.98 6.90 -13.99
CA ILE A 108 2.11 5.57 -14.59
C ILE A 108 2.88 4.65 -13.65
N ILE A 109 4.01 5.13 -13.11
CA ILE A 109 4.82 4.35 -12.15
C ILE A 109 3.99 3.92 -10.94
N VAL A 110 3.24 4.84 -10.33
CA VAL A 110 2.38 4.53 -9.17
C VAL A 110 1.35 3.44 -9.51
N TRP A 111 0.63 3.60 -10.62
CA TRP A 111 -0.39 2.63 -11.01
C TRP A 111 0.22 1.26 -11.40
N SER A 112 1.38 1.24 -12.03
CA SER A 112 2.12 0.01 -12.30
C SER A 112 2.54 -0.71 -11.02
N ILE A 113 3.00 0.01 -10.00
CA ILE A 113 3.35 -0.58 -8.69
C ILE A 113 2.10 -1.16 -8.01
N ILE A 114 0.99 -0.44 -8.00
CA ILE A 114 -0.28 -0.93 -7.44
C ILE A 114 -0.72 -2.22 -8.15
N ALA A 115 -0.70 -2.22 -9.49
CA ALA A 115 -1.06 -3.40 -10.28
C ALA A 115 -0.12 -4.59 -10.00
N LEU A 116 1.19 -4.34 -9.85
CA LEU A 116 2.17 -5.36 -9.48
C LEU A 116 1.86 -5.96 -8.11
N ILE A 117 1.55 -5.15 -7.10
CA ILE A 117 1.21 -5.61 -5.74
C ILE A 117 -0.04 -6.51 -5.79
N ILE A 118 -1.09 -6.08 -6.51
CA ILE A 118 -2.33 -6.84 -6.65
C ILE A 118 -2.06 -8.17 -7.36
N PHE A 119 -1.34 -8.15 -8.47
CA PHE A 119 -1.02 -9.37 -9.22
C PHE A 119 -0.18 -10.33 -8.38
N ASN A 120 0.83 -9.80 -7.66
CA ASN A 120 1.68 -10.58 -6.79
C ASN A 120 0.89 -11.25 -5.66
N PHE A 121 -0.07 -10.53 -5.07
CA PHE A 121 -0.96 -11.06 -4.04
C PHE A 121 -1.88 -12.18 -4.54
N ILE A 122 -2.48 -11.99 -5.72
CA ILE A 122 -3.30 -13.05 -6.34
C ILE A 122 -2.44 -14.29 -6.60
N PHE A 123 -1.25 -14.08 -7.17
CA PHE A 123 -0.31 -15.16 -7.44
C PHE A 123 0.12 -15.88 -6.15
N SER A 124 0.44 -15.13 -5.09
CA SER A 124 0.90 -15.68 -3.83
C SER A 124 -0.17 -16.54 -3.14
N ILE A 125 -1.44 -16.10 -3.20
CA ILE A 125 -2.57 -16.89 -2.70
C ILE A 125 -2.72 -18.19 -3.47
N ASN A 126 -2.68 -18.13 -4.81
CA ASN A 126 -2.80 -19.32 -5.64
C ASN A 126 -1.68 -20.32 -5.39
N LEU A 127 -0.45 -19.81 -5.24
CA LEU A 127 0.72 -20.62 -4.93
C LEU A 127 0.59 -21.30 -3.55
N MET A 128 0.10 -20.58 -2.54
CA MET A 128 -0.14 -21.16 -1.21
C MET A 128 -1.22 -22.24 -1.23
N LYS A 129 -2.30 -22.05 -2.01
CA LYS A 129 -3.36 -23.06 -2.18
C LYS A 129 -2.81 -24.34 -2.80
N SER A 130 -2.05 -24.24 -3.89
CA SER A 130 -1.47 -25.40 -4.58
C SER A 130 -0.48 -26.23 -3.73
N LEU A 131 -0.02 -25.70 -2.59
CA LEU A 131 0.89 -26.40 -1.68
C LEU A 131 0.18 -27.00 -0.46
N LEU A 132 -1.09 -26.67 -0.25
CA LEU A 132 -1.91 -27.18 0.85
C LEU A 132 -2.89 -28.27 0.41
N ASP A 133 -3.12 -28.40 -0.91
CA ASP A 133 -3.88 -29.47 -1.57
C ASP A 133 -2.94 -30.61 -2.01
#